data_AF-A0AAW7AZ36-F1
#
_entry.id   AF-A0AAW7AZ36-F1
#
_cell.length_a   1.000
_cell.length_b   1.000
_cell.length_c   1.000
_cell.angle_alpha   90.00
_cell.angle_beta   90.00
_cell.angle_gamma   90.00
#
_symmetry.space_group_name_H-M   'P 1'
#
loop_
_entity.id
_entity.type
_entity.pdbx_description
1 polymer ?
#
loop_
_entity_poly.entity_id
_entity_poly.type
_entity_poly.pdbx_seq_one_letter_code
_entity_poly.pdbx_strand_id
1 'polypeptide(L)' 'MKKTSLDEQILRTAKEIVVKFIETGRISPASFPESFRTIYNSVSDTVRQSAEDAPETPSPET' A
#
# COMPACT_ATOMS: atom_id res chain seq x y z
N MET A 1 -1.58 -4.31 -22.20
CA MET A 1 -1.31 -3.57 -20.95
C MET A 1 -1.28 -4.57 -19.80
N LYS A 2 -0.15 -4.73 -19.11
CA LYS A 2 -0.03 -5.68 -17.99
C LYS A 2 -0.70 -5.05 -16.77
N LYS A 3 -1.83 -5.60 -16.30
CA LYS A 3 -2.43 -5.17 -15.03
C LYS A 3 -1.40 -5.41 -13.93
N THR A 4 -0.94 -4.34 -13.29
CA THR A 4 -0.04 -4.40 -12.13
C THR A 4 -0.80 -5.07 -10.99
N SER A 5 -0.21 -6.07 -10.34
CA SER A 5 -0.90 -6.74 -9.23
C SER A 5 -1.15 -5.76 -8.08
N LEU A 6 -2.17 -6.02 -7.26
CA LEU A 6 -2.44 -5.19 -6.08
C LEU A 6 -1.20 -5.13 -5.16
N ASP A 7 -0.51 -6.25 -4.99
CA ASP A 7 0.72 -6.32 -4.21
C ASP A 7 1.84 -5.46 -4.79
N GLU A 8 2.01 -5.45 -6.12
CA GLU A 8 2.97 -4.57 -6.79
C GLU A 8 2.63 -3.08 -6.57
N GLN A 9 1.34 -2.73 -6.55
CA GLN A 9 0.91 -1.36 -6.26
C GLN A 9 1.22 -0.98 -4.81
N ILE A 10 0.89 -1.85 -3.84
CA ILE A 10 1.20 -1.63 -2.43
C ILE A 10 2.72 -1.45 -2.24
N LEU A 11 3.54 -2.31 -2.84
CA LEU A 11 5.00 -2.23 -2.77
C LEU A 11 5.55 -0.93 -3.35
N ARG A 12 5.05 -0.49 -4.52
CA ARG A 12 5.50 0.77 -5.14
C ARG A 12 5.13 1.98 -4.30
N THR A 13 3.89 2.04 -3.80
CA THR A 13 3.41 3.13 -2.95
C THR A 13 4.23 3.21 -1.66
N ALA A 14 4.44 2.10 -0.96
CA ALA A 14 5.23 2.08 0.27
C ALA A 14 6.68 2.54 0.03
N LYS A 15 7.27 2.14 -1.10
CA LYS A 15 8.63 2.55 -1.50
C LYS A 15 8.69 4.06 -1.75
N GLU A 16 7.72 4.63 -2.44
CA GLU A 16 7.70 6.08 -2.73
C GLU A 16 7.56 6.93 -1.47
N ILE A 17 6.70 6.51 -0.53
CA ILE A 17 6.52 7.21 0.75
C ILE A 17 7.83 7.21 1.56
N VAL A 18 8.46 6.04 1.75
CA VAL A 18 9.69 5.97 2.57
C VAL A 18 10.85 6.75 1.93
N VAL A 19 10.99 6.69 0.60
CA VAL A 19 12.00 7.47 -0.12
C VAL A 19 11.75 8.96 0.06
N LYS A 20 10.49 9.42 -0.05
CA LYS A 20 10.15 10.83 0.17
C LYS A 20 10.47 11.31 1.59
N PHE A 21 10.23 10.48 2.60
CA PHE A 21 10.57 10.81 3.98
C PHE A 21 12.08 10.87 4.22
N ILE A 22 12.87 10.04 3.54
CA ILE A 22 14.33 10.11 3.56
C ILE A 22 14.83 11.36 2.84
N GLU A 23 14.33 11.65 1.63
CA GLU A 23 14.70 12.83 0.84
C GLU A 23 14.41 14.16 1.57
N THR A 24 13.32 14.19 2.34
CA THR A 24 12.93 15.37 3.13
C THR A 24 13.56 15.42 4.52
N GLY A 25 14.41 14.44 4.87
CA GLY A 25 15.12 14.39 6.16
C GLY A 25 14.23 14.07 7.35
N ARG A 26 13.03 13.50 7.14
CA ARG A 26 12.11 13.07 8.21
C ARG A 26 12.44 11.69 8.76
N ILE A 27 13.11 10.86 7.98
CA ILE A 27 13.58 9.52 8.34
C ILE A 27 15.04 9.37 7.90
N SER A 28 15.86 8.71 8.72
CA SER A 28 17.25 8.38 8.34
C SER A 28 17.27 7.19 7.37
N PRO A 29 18.19 7.15 6.39
CA PRO A 29 18.41 5.96 5.58
C PRO A 29 18.68 4.70 6.43
N ALA A 30 19.28 4.85 7.61
CA ALA A 30 19.60 3.73 8.50
C ALA A 30 18.34 3.04 9.07
N SER A 31 17.24 3.77 9.26
CA SER A 31 15.98 3.22 9.77
C SER A 31 15.05 2.70 8.67
N PHE A 32 15.49 2.69 7.41
CA PHE A 32 14.71 2.23 6.26
C PHE A 32 14.01 0.86 6.49
N PRO A 33 14.67 -0.19 7.01
CA PRO A 33 14.04 -1.52 7.12
C PRO A 33 12.80 -1.54 8.03
N GLU A 34 12.82 -0.74 9.10
CA GLU A 34 11.72 -0.66 10.06
C GLU A 34 10.62 0.27 9.56
N SER A 35 11.01 1.44 9.03
CA SER A 35 10.07 2.41 8.47
C SER A 35 9.32 1.86 7.27
N PHE A 36 10.00 1.17 6.35
CA PHE A 36 9.37 0.58 5.17
C PHE A 36 8.33 -0.48 5.54
N ARG A 37 8.62 -1.37 6.51
CA ARG A 37 7.65 -2.38 6.97
C ARG A 37 6.41 -1.74 7.58
N THR A 38 6.59 -0.72 8.42
CA THR A 38 5.49 0.01 9.07
C THR A 38 4.58 0.68 8.03
N ILE A 39 5.18 1.36 7.04
CA ILE A 39 4.45 2.01 5.95
C ILE A 39 3.76 0.96 5.06
N TYR A 40 4.46 -0.11 4.69
CA TYR A 40 3.90 -1.19 3.87
C TYR A 40 2.66 -1.79 4.51
N ASN A 41 2.72 -2.14 5.80
CA ASN A 41 1.57 -2.69 6.53
C ASN A 41 0.40 -1.69 6.55
N SER A 42 0.68 -0.42 6.86
CA SER A 42 -0.35 0.62 6.88
C SER A 42 -1.08 0.76 5.54
N VAL A 43 -0.34 0.73 4.43
CA VAL A 43 -0.92 0.77 3.08
C VAL A 43 -1.65 -0.53 2.75
N SER A 44 -1.06 -1.68 3.06
CA SER A 44 -1.67 -2.98 2.76
C SER A 44 -2.99 -3.17 3.48
N ASP A 45 -3.04 -2.79 4.75
CA ASP A 45 -4.20 -2.96 5.61
C ASP A 45 -5.33 -2.05 5.13
N THR A 46 -5.03 -0.79 4.82
CA THR A 46 -6.01 0.16 4.27
C THR A 46 -6.61 -0.34 2.96
N VAL A 47 -5.77 -0.84 2.04
CA VAL A 47 -6.21 -1.30 0.72
C VAL A 47 -7.01 -2.60 0.82
N ARG A 48 -6.58 -3.53 1.66
CA ARG A 48 -7.23 -4.84 1.83
C ARG A 48 -8.54 -4.71 2.59
N GLN A 49 -8.59 -3.89 3.64
CA GLN A 49 -9.82 -3.61 4.36
C GLN A 49 -10.86 -2.91 3.46
N SER A 50 -10.43 -2.02 2.56
CA SER A 50 -11.31 -1.41 1.56
C SER A 50 -11.88 -2.40 0.54
N ALA A 51 -11.21 -3.54 0.33
CA ALA A 51 -11.71 -4.59 -0.56
C ALA A 51 -12.76 -5.48 0.11
N GLU A 52 -12.70 -5.62 1.44
CA GLU A 52 -13.67 -6.40 2.23
C GLU A 52 -14.96 -5.62 2.52
N ASP A 53 -14.92 -4.29 2.54
CA ASP A 53 -16.08 -3.41 2.76
C ASP A 53 -16.82 -3.04 1.45
N ALA A 54 -16.37 -3.57 0.30
CA ALA A 54 -17.06 -3.35 -0.97
C ALA A 54 -18.43 -4.05 -0.92
N PRO A 55 -19.56 -3.32 -1.07
CA PRO A 55 -20.87 -3.93 -1.05
C PRO A 55 -20.94 -4.95 -2.20
N GLU A 56 -21.21 -6.20 -1.84
CA GLU A 56 -21.60 -7.24 -2.78
C GLU A 56 -22.70 -6.66 -3.67
N THR A 57 -22.39 -6.38 -4.93
CA THR A 57 -23.39 -6.02 -5.92
C THR A 57 -24.46 -7.12 -5.87
N PRO A 58 -25.74 -6.81 -5.59
CA PRO A 58 -26.77 -7.83 -5.66
C PRO A 58 -26.77 -8.34 -7.10
N SER A 59 -26.42 -9.61 -7.25
CA SER A 59 -26.55 -10.34 -8.50
C SER A 59 -28.00 -10.16 -8.97
N PRO A 60 -28.27 -9.79 -10.23
CA PRO A 60 -29.63 -9.75 -10.70
C PRO A 60 -30.12 -11.20 -10.72
N GLU A 61 -31.06 -11.53 -9.84
CA GLU A 61 -31.84 -12.76 -9.97
C GLU A 61 -32.63 -12.70 -11.29
N THR A 62 -32.34 -13.69 -12.14
CA THR A 62 -33.09 -14.24 -13.29
C THR A 62 -33.70 -13.28 -14.33
#